data_AF-A0A7V0JEF1-F1
#
_entry.id   AF-A0A7V0JEF1-F1
#
_cell.length_a   1.000
_cell.length_b   1.000
_cell.length_c   1.000
_cell.angle_alpha   90.00
_cell.angle_beta   90.00
_cell.angle_gamma   90.00
#
_symmetry.space_group_name_H-M   'P 1'
#
loop_
_entity.id
_entity.type
_entity.pdbx_description
1 polymer ?
#
loop_
_entity_poly.entity_id
_entity_poly.type
_entity_poly.pdbx_seq_one_letter_code
_entity_poly.pdbx_strand_id
1 'polypeptide(L)'
;MKRFIAGLVLPFLLYATAYGMVFNEKRINARRVTIIIADNLRLPNITDGKIVFTDIGQNRIRNLRRIDIIVDKYGQTAGVRLVYEDDISGLKSLYLHKIRALLIEEEKKPLTKKGVIIRTITADELASPW
;
A
#
# COMPACT_ATOMS: atom_id res chain seq x y z
N MET A 1 47.58 -38.80 -10.18
CA MET A 1 46.56 -38.60 -9.14
C MET A 1 46.98 -37.46 -8.22
N LYS A 2 46.30 -36.32 -8.25
CA LYS A 2 46.19 -35.36 -7.13
C LYS A 2 44.95 -34.50 -7.41
N ARG A 3 43.86 -34.81 -6.70
CA ARG A 3 42.60 -34.05 -6.73
C ARG A 3 42.84 -32.76 -5.94
N PHE A 4 42.74 -31.61 -6.59
CA PHE A 4 42.65 -30.34 -5.87
C PHE A 4 41.18 -30.01 -5.64
N ILE A 5 40.87 -29.81 -4.36
CA ILE A 5 39.55 -29.59 -3.79
C ILE A 5 39.05 -28.21 -4.23
N ALA A 6 37.78 -28.16 -4.59
CA ALA A 6 37.04 -26.98 -5.02
C ALA A 6 37.10 -25.84 -3.99
N GLY A 7 37.59 -24.68 -4.41
CA GLY A 7 37.38 -23.43 -3.71
C GLY A 7 36.07 -22.81 -4.16
N LEU A 8 34.94 -23.27 -3.61
CA LEU A 8 33.67 -22.57 -3.74
C LEU A 8 33.72 -21.36 -2.81
N VAL A 9 34.23 -20.23 -3.29
CA VAL A 9 34.01 -18.94 -2.63
C VAL A 9 32.55 -18.61 -2.90
N LEU A 10 31.68 -18.91 -1.92
CA LEU A 10 30.35 -18.35 -1.84
C LEU A 10 30.54 -16.99 -1.15
N PRO A 11 30.70 -15.86 -1.86
CA PRO A 11 30.66 -14.57 -1.19
C PRO A 11 29.22 -14.42 -0.72
N PHE A 12 29.00 -14.68 0.57
CA PHE A 12 28.06 -13.95 1.41
C PHE A 12 26.96 -13.23 0.63
N LEU A 13 26.07 -14.00 -0.03
CA LEU A 13 24.67 -13.62 -0.19
C LEU A 13 24.04 -13.74 1.19
N LEU A 14 24.57 -12.96 2.15
CA LEU A 14 23.76 -12.45 3.23
C LEU A 14 22.77 -11.53 2.52
N TYR A 15 21.72 -12.16 2.01
CA TYR A 15 20.41 -11.55 1.98
C TYR A 15 20.24 -10.96 3.37
N ALA A 16 20.49 -9.65 3.50
CA ALA A 16 19.76 -8.88 4.48
C ALA A 16 18.31 -9.09 4.07
N THR A 17 17.69 -10.12 4.64
CA THR A 17 16.24 -10.23 4.67
C THR A 17 15.82 -9.05 5.53
N ALA A 18 15.69 -7.89 4.90
CA ALA A 18 14.95 -6.79 5.47
C ALA A 18 13.53 -7.36 5.60
N TYR A 19 13.24 -7.84 6.82
CA TYR A 19 11.99 -8.49 7.11
C TYR A 19 10.90 -7.48 6.83
N GLY A 20 10.10 -7.75 5.80
CA GLY A 20 8.85 -7.07 5.64
C GLY A 20 8.05 -7.21 6.95
N MET A 21 7.63 -6.09 7.51
CA MET A 21 6.95 -6.05 8.80
C MET A 21 5.66 -5.25 8.67
N VAL A 22 4.56 -5.88 9.10
CA VAL A 22 3.28 -5.20 9.32
C VAL A 22 3.25 -4.77 10.78
N PHE A 23 3.40 -3.47 11.03
CA PHE A 23 3.42 -2.91 12.39
C PHE A 23 2.03 -2.88 13.03
N ASN A 24 1.01 -2.59 12.24
CA ASN A 24 -0.36 -2.47 12.69
C ASN A 24 -1.30 -2.81 11.54
N GLU A 25 -2.40 -3.48 11.86
CA GLU A 25 -3.53 -3.71 10.97
C GLU A 25 -4.84 -3.38 11.69
N LYS A 26 -5.64 -2.50 11.09
CA LYS A 26 -7.00 -2.19 11.54
C LYS A 26 -7.97 -2.33 10.38
N ARG A 27 -9.09 -3.00 10.61
CA ARG A 27 -10.22 -2.96 9.68
C ARG A 27 -11.21 -1.88 10.10
N ILE A 28 -11.61 -1.03 9.16
CA ILE A 28 -12.53 0.08 9.41
C ILE A 28 -13.72 0.06 8.45
N ASN A 29 -14.85 0.62 8.88
CA ASN A 29 -15.96 0.91 7.98
C ASN A 29 -15.74 2.31 7.39
N ALA A 30 -14.98 2.40 6.31
CA ALA A 30 -14.72 3.69 5.67
C ALA A 30 -15.93 4.13 4.84
N ARG A 31 -16.41 5.34 5.07
CA ARG A 31 -17.42 6.00 4.22
C ARG A 31 -16.75 6.74 3.07
N ARG A 32 -15.65 7.43 3.37
CA ARG A 32 -14.87 8.20 2.41
C ARG A 32 -13.39 8.13 2.75
N VAL A 33 -12.58 7.99 1.71
CA VAL A 33 -11.12 8.12 1.80
C VAL A 33 -10.69 9.16 0.79
N THR A 34 -9.99 10.20 1.26
CA THR A 34 -9.45 11.26 0.40
C THR A 34 -7.94 11.31 0.56
N ILE A 35 -7.24 11.27 -0.55
CA ILE A 35 -5.78 11.35 -0.60
C ILE A 35 -5.42 12.59 -1.39
N ILE A 36 -4.67 13.49 -0.75
CA ILE A 36 -4.17 14.72 -1.38
C ILE A 36 -2.72 14.47 -1.77
N ILE A 37 -2.43 14.57 -3.07
CA ILE A 37 -1.10 14.30 -3.62
C ILE A 37 -0.30 15.60 -3.66
N ALA A 38 1.01 15.51 -3.39
CA ALA A 38 1.86 16.70 -3.31
C ALA A 38 2.25 17.29 -4.66
N ASP A 39 2.34 16.43 -5.68
CA ASP A 39 2.74 16.75 -7.04
C ASP A 39 1.55 16.63 -8.00
N ASN A 40 1.62 17.30 -9.15
CA ASN A 40 0.65 17.18 -10.25
C ASN A 40 0.78 15.84 -10.98
N LEU A 41 0.61 14.73 -10.25
CA LEU A 41 0.58 13.39 -10.83
C LEU A 41 -0.65 13.28 -11.73
N ARG A 42 -0.46 13.01 -13.02
CA ARG A 42 -1.57 12.76 -13.96
C ARG A 42 -1.81 11.25 -14.01
N LEU A 43 -2.70 10.77 -13.14
CA LEU A 43 -3.26 9.42 -13.23
C LEU A 43 -4.73 9.53 -13.65
N PRO A 44 -5.28 8.53 -14.36
CA PRO A 44 -6.66 8.55 -14.86
C PRO A 44 -7.71 8.74 -13.75
N ASN A 45 -7.37 8.46 -12.50
CA ASN A 45 -8.28 8.51 -11.36
C ASN A 45 -7.99 9.68 -10.39
N ILE A 46 -7.22 10.68 -10.84
CA ILE A 46 -6.91 11.90 -10.07
C ILE A 46 -7.74 13.07 -10.60
N THR A 47 -8.47 13.73 -9.70
CA THR A 47 -9.15 15.00 -9.97
C THR A 47 -8.57 16.07 -9.06
N ASP A 48 -8.08 17.17 -9.62
CA ASP A 48 -7.50 18.31 -8.88
C ASP A 48 -6.43 17.92 -7.83
N GLY A 49 -5.55 16.98 -8.17
CA GLY A 49 -4.49 16.50 -7.28
C GLY A 49 -4.99 15.62 -6.12
N LYS A 50 -6.24 15.13 -6.21
CA LYS A 50 -6.86 14.28 -5.19
C LYS A 50 -7.32 12.97 -5.78
N ILE A 51 -7.22 11.92 -4.97
CA ILE A 51 -7.91 10.65 -5.19
C ILE A 51 -8.96 10.52 -4.10
N VAL A 52 -10.22 10.37 -4.49
CA VAL A 52 -11.35 10.28 -3.56
C VAL A 52 -12.07 8.96 -3.80
N PHE A 53 -12.16 8.13 -2.77
CA PHE A 53 -13.03 6.95 -2.73
C PHE A 53 -14.28 7.28 -1.90
N THR A 54 -15.45 7.06 -2.47
CA THR A 54 -16.75 7.32 -1.83
C THR A 54 -17.83 6.40 -2.43
N ASP A 55 -19.07 6.43 -1.97
CA ASP A 55 -20.13 5.56 -2.52
C ASP A 55 -20.57 5.91 -3.96
N ILE A 56 -20.19 7.09 -4.46
CA ILE A 56 -20.59 7.64 -5.77
C ILE A 56 -19.37 7.94 -6.66
N GLY A 57 -19.55 7.93 -7.98
CA GLY A 57 -18.49 8.21 -8.94
C GLY A 57 -17.67 6.98 -9.34
N GLN A 58 -16.47 7.23 -9.90
CA GLN A 58 -15.60 6.21 -10.47
C GLN A 58 -14.90 5.36 -9.39
N ASN A 59 -14.31 6.01 -8.39
CA ASN A 59 -13.60 5.33 -7.31
C ASN A 59 -14.57 4.98 -6.18
N ARG A 60 -15.21 3.81 -6.27
CA ARG A 60 -16.17 3.37 -5.25
C ARG A 60 -15.48 2.88 -3.99
N ILE A 61 -15.88 3.34 -2.81
CA ILE A 61 -15.27 2.92 -1.53
C ILE A 61 -15.38 1.42 -1.29
N ARG A 62 -16.46 0.79 -1.76
CA ARG A 62 -16.66 -0.66 -1.70
C ARG A 62 -15.61 -1.47 -2.47
N ASN A 63 -14.95 -0.84 -3.44
CA ASN A 63 -13.91 -1.45 -4.26
C ASN A 63 -12.52 -1.29 -3.61
N LEU A 64 -12.36 -0.38 -2.64
CA LEU A 64 -11.12 -0.20 -1.91
C LEU A 64 -10.99 -1.29 -0.85
N ARG A 65 -9.96 -2.13 -0.97
CA ARG A 65 -9.74 -3.26 -0.05
C ARG A 65 -8.74 -2.92 1.04
N ARG A 66 -7.65 -2.25 0.67
CA ARG A 66 -6.52 -2.01 1.57
C ARG A 66 -5.85 -0.67 1.31
N ILE A 67 -5.43 -0.02 2.39
CA ILE A 67 -4.56 1.14 2.41
C ILE A 67 -3.35 0.75 3.26
N ASP A 68 -2.19 0.65 2.63
CA ASP A 68 -0.93 0.44 3.34
C ASP A 68 -0.20 1.78 3.46
N ILE A 69 0.02 2.23 4.70
CA ILE A 69 0.88 3.37 5.04
C ILE A 69 2.29 2.83 5.10
N ILE A 70 3.15 3.27 4.19
CA ILE A 70 4.53 2.79 4.13
C ILE A 70 5.42 3.69 4.97
N VAL A 71 6.16 3.08 5.88
CA VAL A 71 7.20 3.75 6.67
C VAL A 71 8.58 3.30 6.21
N ASP A 72 9.52 4.24 6.21
CA ASP A 72 10.93 3.96 5.93
C ASP A 72 11.65 3.41 7.18
N LYS A 73 12.94 3.10 7.02
CA LYS A 73 13.81 2.61 8.10
C LYS A 73 13.99 3.60 9.27
N TYR A 74 13.60 4.86 9.09
CA TYR A 74 13.63 5.90 10.12
C TYR A 74 12.24 6.13 10.75
N GLY A 75 11.23 5.34 10.38
CA GLY A 75 9.86 5.48 10.85
C GLY A 75 9.10 6.65 10.19
N GLN A 76 9.64 7.28 9.16
CA GLN A 76 8.98 8.36 8.44
C GLN A 76 8.06 7.79 7.36
N THR A 77 6.92 8.45 7.11
CA THR A 77 6.00 8.03 6.05
C THR A 77 6.64 8.24 4.68
N ALA A 78 6.94 7.14 3.98
CA ALA A 78 7.48 7.15 2.63
C ALA A 78 6.39 7.29 1.56
N GLY A 79 5.16 6.86 1.87
CA GLY A 79 4.04 6.94 0.94
C GLY A 79 2.84 6.10 1.36
N VAL A 80 1.89 5.95 0.45
CA VAL A 80 0.70 5.11 0.65
C VAL A 80 0.48 4.21 -0.57
N ARG A 81 0.18 2.94 -0.33
CA ARG A 81 -0.26 1.98 -1.34
C ARG A 81 -1.75 1.72 -1.18
N LEU A 82 -2.49 1.85 -2.28
CA LEU A 82 -3.92 1.55 -2.35
C LEU A 82 -4.10 0.24 -3.09
N VAL A 83 -4.80 -0.70 -2.49
CA VAL A 83 -5.23 -1.93 -3.15
C VAL A 83 -6.73 -1.88 -3.34
N TYR A 84 -7.16 -1.89 -4.59
CA TYR A 84 -8.56 -1.74 -4.96
C TYR A 84 -8.92 -2.65 -6.13
N GLU A 85 -10.20 -2.91 -6.29
CA GLU A 85 -10.74 -3.73 -7.37
C GLU A 85 -11.30 -2.82 -8.48
N ASP A 86 -10.76 -2.95 -9.67
CA ASP A 86 -11.28 -2.30 -10.87
C ASP A 86 -12.19 -3.28 -11.61
N ASP A 87 -13.31 -2.78 -12.14
CA ASP A 87 -14.37 -3.60 -12.75
C ASP A 87 -13.88 -4.30 -14.04
N ILE A 88 -12.82 -3.79 -14.67
CA ILE A 88 -12.25 -4.32 -15.93
C ILE A 88 -11.09 -5.27 -15.67
N SER A 89 -10.16 -4.84 -14.82
CA SER A 89 -8.85 -5.48 -14.68
C SER A 89 -8.66 -6.27 -13.39
N GLY A 90 -9.67 -6.33 -12.52
CA GLY A 90 -9.61 -7.00 -11.23
C GLY A 90 -8.78 -6.22 -10.20
N LEU A 91 -8.03 -6.95 -9.36
CA LEU A 91 -7.27 -6.36 -8.26
C LEU A 91 -6.10 -5.52 -8.78
N LYS A 92 -6.03 -4.26 -8.34
CA LYS A 92 -4.99 -3.29 -8.66
C LYS A 92 -4.30 -2.78 -7.40
N SER A 93 -3.05 -2.38 -7.57
CA SER A 93 -2.22 -1.76 -6.56
C SER A 93 -1.67 -0.44 -7.11
N LEU A 94 -1.82 0.64 -6.35
CA LEU A 94 -1.30 1.96 -6.69
C LEU A 94 -0.47 2.50 -5.54
N TYR A 95 0.83 2.68 -5.77
CA TYR A 95 1.74 3.31 -4.80
C TYR A 95 1.90 4.81 -5.08
N LEU A 96 1.79 5.62 -4.04
CA LEU A 96 1.88 7.07 -4.06
C LEU A 96 3.00 7.52 -3.12
N HIS A 97 4.13 7.94 -3.69
CA HIS A 97 5.37 8.23 -2.96
C HIS A 97 5.48 9.67 -2.41
N LYS A 98 4.43 10.50 -2.55
CA LYS A 98 4.39 11.91 -2.09
C LYS A 98 2.95 12.37 -1.84
N ILE A 99 2.40 12.01 -0.69
CA ILE A 99 1.08 12.48 -0.27
C ILE A 99 1.22 13.64 0.73
N ARG A 100 0.35 14.65 0.62
CA ARG A 100 0.24 15.73 1.63
C ARG A 100 -0.67 15.33 2.78
N ALA A 101 -1.73 14.58 2.47
CA ALA A 101 -2.70 14.16 3.47
C ALA A 101 -3.43 12.88 3.04
N LEU A 102 -3.77 12.07 4.04
CA LEU A 102 -4.71 10.96 3.96
C LEU A 102 -5.83 11.25 4.96
N LEU A 103 -7.04 11.44 4.47
CA LEU A 103 -8.23 11.73 5.27
C LEU A 103 -9.18 10.55 5.16
N ILE A 104 -9.59 10.01 6.30
CA ILE A 104 -10.46 8.83 6.38
C ILE A 104 -11.67 9.19 7.23
N GLU A 105 -12.84 9.16 6.61
CA GLU A 105 -14.12 9.33 7.28
C GLU A 105 -14.68 7.94 7.59
N GLU A 106 -14.71 7.55 8.87
CA GLU A 106 -15.32 6.30 9.33
C GLU A 106 -16.84 6.45 9.49
N GLU A 107 -17.59 5.43 9.10
CA GLU A 107 -19.00 5.28 9.42
C GLU A 107 -19.15 4.81 10.87
N LYS A 108 -19.91 5.53 11.71
CA LYS A 108 -20.18 5.15 13.10
C LYS A 108 -21.04 3.87 13.24
N LYS A 109 -21.60 3.37 12.13
CA LYS A 109 -22.42 2.16 12.11
C LYS A 109 -21.52 0.91 12.10
N PRO A 110 -21.98 -0.20 12.72
CA PRO A 110 -21.22 -1.45 12.69
C PRO A 110 -20.85 -1.87 11.26
N LEU A 111 -19.72 -2.56 11.11
CA LEU A 111 -19.21 -3.08 9.82
C LEU A 111 -20.26 -3.98 9.16
N THR A 112 -21.10 -3.40 8.30
CA THR A 112 -22.14 -4.12 7.55
C THR A 112 -21.65 -4.58 6.17
N LYS A 113 -20.51 -4.05 5.71
CA LYS A 113 -19.86 -4.36 4.44
C LYS A 113 -18.42 -4.81 4.65
N LYS A 114 -17.79 -5.33 3.58
CA LYS A 114 -16.34 -5.62 3.53
C LYS A 114 -15.59 -4.31 3.85
N GLY A 115 -15.07 -4.19 5.07
CA GLY A 115 -14.38 -2.99 5.54
C GLY A 115 -13.03 -2.78 4.84
N VAL A 116 -12.53 -1.56 4.90
CA VAL A 116 -11.19 -1.21 4.38
C VAL A 116 -10.16 -1.60 5.42
N ILE A 117 -9.13 -2.34 5.00
CA ILE A 117 -7.99 -2.68 5.86
C ILE A 117 -6.98 -1.55 5.78
N ILE A 118 -6.60 -0.97 6.91
CA ILE A 118 -5.50 -0.01 7.01
C ILE A 118 -4.33 -0.73 7.68
N ARG A 119 -3.17 -0.69 7.04
CA ARG A 119 -1.93 -1.24 7.60
C ARG A 119 -0.85 -0.19 7.65
N THR A 120 0.09 -0.36 8.58
CA THR A 120 1.39 0.31 8.52
C THR A 120 2.45 -0.73 8.24
N ILE A 121 3.22 -0.56 7.15
CA ILE A 121 4.18 -1.55 6.67
C ILE A 121 5.55 -0.92 6.39
N THR A 122 6.63 -1.71 6.46
CA THR A 122 7.95 -1.27 5.97
C THR A 122 7.99 -1.19 4.44
N ALA A 123 8.92 -0.41 3.89
CA ALA A 123 9.09 -0.31 2.44
C ALA A 123 9.39 -1.65 1.75
N ASP A 124 10.01 -2.60 2.44
CA ASP A 124 10.32 -3.92 1.88
C ASP A 124 9.05 -4.77 1.61
N GLU A 125 7.94 -4.49 2.31
CA GLU A 125 6.61 -5.09 2.03
C GLU A 125 5.96 -4.57 0.73
N LEU A 126 6.52 -3.52 0.10
CA LEU A 126 6.05 -3.09 -1.23
C LEU A 126 6.30 -4.16 -2.30
N ALA A 127 7.40 -4.91 -2.18
CA ALA A 127 7.77 -5.97 -3.11
C ALA A 127 6.99 -7.27 -2.88
N SER A 128 6.35 -7.42 -1.72
CA SER A 128 5.45 -8.55 -1.45
C SER A 128 4.18 -8.38 -2.27
N PRO A 129 3.82 -9.38 -3.10
CA PRO A 129 2.69 -9.21 -4.00
C PRO A 129 1.35 -9.15 -3.26
N TRP A 130 1.17 -9.71 -2.06
CA TRP A 130 -0.13 -9.70 -1.37
C TRP A 130 -0.05 -9.66 0.16
#